data_AF-A0ABC8UHS5-F1
#
_entry.id   AF-A0ABC8UHS5-F1
#
_cell.length_a   1.000
_cell.length_b   1.000
_cell.length_c   1.000
_cell.angle_alpha   90.00
_cell.angle_beta   90.00
_cell.angle_gamma   90.00
#
_symmetry.space_group_name_H-M   'P 1'
#
loop_
_entity.id
_entity.type
_entity.pdbx_description
1 polymer ?
#
loop_
_entity_poly.entity_id
_entity_poly.type
_entity_poly.pdbx_seq_one_letter_code
_entity_poly.pdbx_strand_id
1 'polypeptide(L)'
;KGVEAWLSSLRPAGTVKSTLIAAMANLLGYDIYDLELTAVKDNTELRRLLIETPSKSIIVIEDIDCSVDLTGQRKKKEEKEEEEEKDPART
;
A
#
# COMPACT_ATOMS: atom_id res chain seq x y z
N LYS A 1 18.80 -10.89 -24.01
CA LYS A 1 19.34 -11.89 -23.04
C LYS A 1 19.46 -11.28 -21.63
N GLY A 2 18.41 -10.60 -21.13
CA GLY A 2 18.43 -9.89 -19.84
C GLY A 2 17.27 -10.27 -18.92
N VAL A 3 16.13 -10.67 -19.50
CA VAL A 3 14.93 -11.15 -18.80
C VAL A 3 15.14 -12.48 -18.04
N GLU A 4 15.93 -13.41 -18.60
CA GLU A 4 16.24 -14.71 -17.96
C GLU A 4 17.08 -14.54 -16.67
N ALA A 5 17.98 -13.53 -16.64
CA ALA A 5 18.77 -13.21 -15.45
C ALA A 5 17.92 -12.56 -14.35
N TRP A 6 16.90 -11.80 -14.73
CA TRP A 6 15.89 -11.23 -13.83
C TRP A 6 14.95 -12.30 -13.25
N LEU A 7 14.53 -13.27 -14.06
CA LEU A 7 13.68 -14.37 -13.61
C LEU A 7 14.39 -15.24 -12.54
N SER A 8 15.70 -15.38 -12.65
CA SER A 8 16.52 -16.12 -11.67
C SER A 8 16.70 -15.39 -10.33
N SER A 9 16.47 -14.07 -10.27
CA SER A 9 16.66 -13.25 -9.06
C SER A 9 15.38 -13.06 -8.22
N LEU A 10 14.22 -13.54 -8.70
CA LEU A 10 12.94 -13.63 -7.95
C LEU A 10 12.99 -14.66 -6.78
N ARG A 11 14.15 -15.25 -6.54
CA ARG A 11 14.43 -16.22 -5.49
C ARG A 11 15.43 -15.55 -4.53
N PRO A 12 14.99 -14.67 -3.61
CA PRO A 12 14.55 -15.18 -2.30
C PRO A 12 13.56 -14.24 -1.54
N ALA A 13 12.25 -14.46 -1.69
CA ALA A 13 11.22 -14.27 -0.65
C ALA A 13 9.88 -14.72 -1.23
N GLY A 14 9.47 -15.93 -0.88
CA GLY A 14 8.28 -16.60 -1.43
C GLY A 14 6.96 -15.98 -0.97
N THR A 15 6.43 -15.06 -1.77
CA THR A 15 5.02 -14.63 -1.67
C THR A 15 4.44 -14.39 -3.06
N VAL A 16 3.21 -14.85 -3.30
CA VAL A 16 2.50 -14.74 -4.60
C VAL A 16 2.40 -13.29 -5.10
N LYS A 17 2.48 -12.32 -4.19
CA LYS A 17 2.37 -10.89 -4.45
C LYS A 17 3.49 -10.35 -5.34
N SER A 18 4.76 -10.60 -5.01
CA SER A 18 5.89 -10.11 -5.80
C SER A 18 5.95 -10.75 -7.19
N THR A 19 5.56 -12.03 -7.28
CA THR A 19 5.43 -12.73 -8.57
C THR A 19 4.31 -12.13 -9.44
N LEU A 20 3.17 -11.78 -8.84
CA LEU A 20 2.06 -11.15 -9.55
C LEU A 20 2.46 -9.77 -10.09
N ILE A 21 3.14 -8.95 -9.28
CA ILE A 21 3.60 -7.62 -9.70
C ILE A 21 4.56 -7.74 -10.89
N ALA A 22 5.54 -8.65 -10.82
CA ALA A 22 6.47 -8.88 -11.92
C ALA A 22 5.76 -9.34 -13.20
N ALA A 23 4.75 -10.22 -13.09
CA ALA A 23 3.96 -10.66 -14.23
C ALA A 23 3.14 -9.51 -14.85
N MET A 24 2.52 -8.66 -14.03
CA MET A 24 1.77 -7.50 -14.49
C MET A 24 2.68 -6.48 -15.20
N ALA A 25 3.84 -6.18 -14.62
CA ALA A 25 4.82 -5.28 -15.22
C ALA A 25 5.30 -5.78 -16.59
N ASN A 26 5.64 -7.07 -16.68
CA ASN A 26 6.09 -7.68 -17.94
C ASN A 26 4.97 -7.74 -18.99
N LEU A 27 3.72 -8.00 -18.59
CA LEU A 27 2.58 -8.01 -19.50
C LEU A 27 2.26 -6.63 -20.07
N LEU A 28 2.38 -5.58 -19.25
CA LEU A 28 2.05 -4.20 -19.64
C LEU A 28 3.26 -3.43 -20.20
N GLY A 29 4.47 -3.95 -20.03
CA GLY A 29 5.73 -3.29 -20.37
C GLY A 29 5.99 -2.07 -19.49
N TYR A 30 5.76 -2.20 -18.19
CA TYR A 30 5.92 -1.13 -17.20
C TYR A 30 7.17 -1.37 -16.35
N ASP A 31 7.80 -0.29 -15.91
CA ASP A 31 8.92 -0.33 -14.99
C ASP A 31 8.42 -0.45 -13.54
N ILE A 32 9.17 -1.14 -12.69
CA ILE A 32 8.82 -1.36 -11.27
C ILE A 32 9.71 -0.49 -10.40
N TYR A 33 9.11 0.27 -9.48
CA TYR A 33 9.80 1.10 -8.50
C TYR A 33 9.36 0.71 -7.09
N ASP A 34 10.31 0.40 -6.22
CA ASP A 34 10.05 0.13 -4.80
C ASP A 34 10.12 1.44 -4.00
N LEU A 35 9.08 1.73 -3.22
CA LEU A 35 8.99 2.95 -2.41
C LEU A 35 8.90 2.58 -0.93
N GLU A 36 10.02 2.75 -0.24
CA GLU A 36 10.14 2.57 1.20
C GLU A 36 9.65 3.82 1.95
N LEU A 37 8.42 3.78 2.47
CA LEU A 37 7.81 4.93 3.17
C LEU A 37 8.59 5.36 4.42
N THR A 38 9.27 4.45 5.09
CA THR A 38 10.10 4.74 6.29
C THR A 38 11.31 5.61 5.95
N ALA A 39 11.76 5.63 4.70
CA ALA A 39 12.85 6.47 4.22
C ALA A 39 12.38 7.86 3.78
N VAL A 40 11.07 8.10 3.68
CA VAL A 40 10.50 9.38 3.24
C VAL A 40 10.29 10.31 4.43
N LYS A 41 10.87 11.51 4.37
CA LYS A 41 10.90 12.45 5.49
C LYS A 41 9.57 13.15 5.73
N ASP A 42 8.88 13.54 4.67
CA ASP A 42 7.62 14.27 4.74
C ASP A 42 6.77 14.11 3.47
N ASN A 43 5.53 14.60 3.53
CA ASN A 43 4.59 14.52 2.42
C ASN A 43 5.01 15.32 1.17
N THR A 44 5.90 16.30 1.33
CA THR A 44 6.42 17.06 0.19
C THR A 44 7.37 16.19 -0.62
N GLU A 45 8.26 15.46 0.08
CA GLU A 45 9.15 14.49 -0.54
C GLU A 45 8.37 13.33 -1.18
N LEU A 46 7.37 12.78 -0.49
CA LEU A 46 6.48 11.75 -1.05
C LEU A 46 5.82 12.24 -2.35
N ARG A 47 5.22 13.43 -2.31
CA ARG A 47 4.56 14.03 -3.48
C ARG A 47 5.53 14.26 -4.62
N ARG A 48 6.75 14.69 -4.32
CA ARG A 48 7.79 14.89 -5.32
C ARG A 48 8.16 13.56 -5.99
N LEU A 49 8.39 12.49 -5.23
CA LEU A 49 8.69 11.16 -5.78
C LEU A 49 7.58 10.65 -6.71
N LEU A 50 6.32 10.83 -6.31
CA LEU A 50 5.16 10.43 -7.14
C LEU A 50 5.06 11.24 -8.44
N ILE A 51 5.40 12.53 -8.42
CA ILE A 51 5.37 13.40 -9.62
C ILE A 51 6.56 13.10 -10.54
N GLU A 52 7.74 12.85 -9.98
CA GLU A 52 8.97 12.57 -10.74
C GLU A 52 9.00 11.16 -11.32
N THR A 53 8.15 10.25 -10.82
CA THR A 53 8.06 8.89 -11.36
C THR A 53 7.62 8.93 -12.83
N PRO A 54 8.37 8.27 -13.75
CA PRO A 54 8.04 8.26 -15.17
C PRO A 54 6.65 7.64 -15.45
N SER A 55 6.05 8.01 -16.59
CA SER A 55 4.88 7.31 -17.11
C SER A 55 5.19 5.84 -17.40
N LYS A 56 4.17 4.95 -17.36
CA LYS A 56 4.33 3.48 -17.50
C LYS A 56 5.14 2.85 -16.37
N SER A 57 4.79 3.20 -15.14
CA SER A 57 5.45 2.71 -13.93
C SER A 57 4.45 2.04 -13.00
N ILE A 58 4.90 1.01 -12.30
CA ILE A 58 4.24 0.41 -11.14
C ILE A 58 5.07 0.78 -9.92
N ILE A 59 4.48 1.56 -9.01
CA ILE A 59 5.10 1.87 -7.72
C ILE A 59 4.61 0.85 -6.71
N VAL A 60 5.54 0.14 -6.08
CA VAL A 60 5.29 -0.86 -5.05
C VAL A 60 5.50 -0.19 -3.70
N ILE A 61 4.49 -0.30 -2.83
CA ILE A 61 4.55 0.15 -1.45
C ILE A 61 4.14 -1.05 -0.60
N GLU A 62 5.08 -1.62 0.14
CA GLU A 62 4.84 -2.78 1.00
C GLU A 62 4.58 -2.36 2.46
N ASP A 63 4.09 -3.32 3.26
CA ASP A 63 3.97 -3.24 4.72
C ASP A 63 3.22 -2.05 5.33
N ILE A 64 2.27 -1.47 4.59
CA ILE A 64 1.40 -0.37 5.06
C ILE A 64 0.44 -0.76 6.22
N ASP A 65 0.17 -2.05 6.43
CA ASP A 65 -0.82 -2.55 7.39
C ASP A 65 -0.24 -3.55 8.43
N CYS A 66 1.09 -3.75 8.50
CA CYS A 66 1.69 -4.73 9.42
C CYS A 66 1.83 -4.23 10.88
N SER A 67 1.61 -2.94 11.15
CA SER A 67 1.46 -2.41 12.52
C SER A 67 -0.03 -2.24 12.85
N VAL A 68 -0.68 -3.32 13.26
CA VAL A 68 -2.11 -3.38 13.59
C VAL A 68 -2.52 -2.46 14.77
N ASP A 69 -1.61 -1.67 15.34
CA ASP A 69 -1.95 -0.64 16.35
C ASP A 69 -2.50 0.68 15.76
N LEU A 70 -2.36 0.93 14.46
CA LEU A 70 -2.84 2.20 13.85
C LEU A 70 -4.30 2.17 13.40
N THR A 71 -4.93 0.99 13.28
CA THR A 71 -6.35 0.86 12.91
C THR A 71 -7.32 0.93 14.10
N GLY A 72 -6.82 1.03 15.33
CA GLY A 72 -7.64 1.09 16.56
C GLY A 72 -8.56 2.33 16.67
N GLN A 73 -8.40 3.33 15.80
CA GLN A 73 -9.21 4.55 15.82
C GLN A 73 -10.43 4.52 14.88
N ARG A 74 -10.57 3.51 14.00
CA ARG A 74 -11.73 3.46 13.08
C ARG A 74 -13.02 2.92 13.72
N LYS A 75 -12.96 2.22 14.86
CA LYS A 75 -14.17 1.68 15.53
C LYS A 75 -14.87 2.65 16.49
N LYS A 76 -14.26 3.77 16.87
CA LYS A 76 -14.82 4.62 17.94
C LYS A 76 -15.84 5.67 17.48
N LYS A 77 -16.19 5.71 16.19
CA LYS A 77 -17.18 6.68 15.67
C LYS A 77 -18.59 6.11 15.49
N GLU A 78 -18.76 4.79 15.45
CA GLU A 78 -20.09 4.19 15.26
C GLU A 78 -20.84 3.96 16.59
N GLU A 79 -20.14 3.82 17.73
CA GLU A 79 -20.80 3.57 19.03
C GLU A 79 -21.33 4.84 19.73
N LYS A 80 -21.06 6.05 19.22
CA LYS A 80 -21.56 7.29 19.84
C LYS A 80 -22.88 7.82 19.25
N GLU A 81 -23.33 7.28 18.12
CA GLU A 81 -24.58 7.74 17.49
C GLU A 81 -25.80 6.89 17.90
N GLU A 82 -25.60 5.72 18.53
CA GLU A 82 -26.71 4.86 19.00
C GLU A 82 -27.22 5.16 20.44
N GLU A 83 -26.52 5.97 21.23
CA GLU A 83 -26.96 6.31 22.61
C GLU A 83 -27.89 7.54 22.69
N GLU A 84 -28.03 8.36 21.64
CA GLU A 84 -28.92 9.54 21.66
C GLU A 84 -30.34 9.29 21.09
N GLU A 85 -30.64 8.09 20.57
CA GLU A 85 -31.98 7.73 20.06
C GLU A 85 -32.68 6.64 20.89
N LYS A 86 -32.61 6.73 22.22
CA LYS A 86 -33.56 6.03 23.11
C LYS A 86 -33.96 6.89 24.31
N ASP A 87 -34.77 7.91 24.04
CA ASP A 87 -35.71 8.38 25.06
C ASP A 87 -37.16 8.23 24.55
N PRO A 88 -37.77 7.04 24.71
CA PRO A 88 -39.21 6.88 24.65
C PRO A 88 -39.81 7.06 26.05
N ALA A 89 -40.14 8.31 26.37
CA ALA A 89 -41.28 8.73 27.19
C ALA A 89 -41.32 8.37 28.70
N ARG A 90 -41.49 9.45 29.49
CA ARG A 90 -42.51 9.64 30.54
C ARG A 90 -42.14 9.21 31.97
N THR A 91 -41.77 10.19 32.80
CA THR A 91 -42.45 10.45 34.09
C THR A 91 -42.36 11.93 34.44
#